data_AF-A0A139I3U1-F1
#
_entry.id   AF-A0A139I3U1-F1
#
_cell.length_a   1.000
_cell.length_b   1.000
_cell.length_c   1.000
_cell.angle_alpha   90.00
_cell.angle_beta   90.00
_cell.angle_gamma   90.00
#
_symmetry.space_group_name_H-M   'P 1'
#
loop_
_entity.id
_entity.type
_entity.pdbx_description
1 polymer ?
#
loop_
_entity_poly.entity_id
_entity_poly.type
_entity_poly.pdbx_seq_one_letter_code
_entity_poly.pdbx_strand_id
1 'polypeptide(L)'
;MQQGAEVYQKLKSLAKKKYGQSAGNVGDEGGVAPDIQTADEALTLITDAIEQSGYTGKIKIAMDVASSEFYKTEEKKYDLDFKNPDSDPTKWVTYEQLADQYRDLAKKYPIVSIEDPFAEDDWEAWSYFYKNSDFQIVGDDLTVTNPTFIKKAIETKACNALLLKVNQIGTITEAIQAAKDAYAAGWGVMVSHRSGETEDVTIADIAVGLRAGEIKTGAPARSERLAKLNQILRIEEELGSNAVYAGTKFRTAVNL
;
A
#
# COMPACT_ATOMS: atom_id res chain seq x y z
N MET A 1 9.23 10.95 9.50
CA MET A 1 9.97 9.66 9.59
C MET A 1 10.07 9.08 11.00
N GLN A 2 10.44 9.87 12.02
CA GLN A 2 10.63 9.41 13.41
C GLN A 2 9.48 8.53 13.94
N GLN A 3 8.23 8.99 13.82
CA GLN A 3 7.05 8.29 14.34
C GLN A 3 6.93 6.86 13.77
N GLY A 4 7.19 6.69 12.47
CA GLY A 4 7.14 5.38 11.81
C GLY A 4 8.23 4.43 12.29
N ALA A 5 9.45 4.94 12.53
CA ALA A 5 10.54 4.13 13.08
C ALA A 5 10.26 3.67 14.52
N GLU A 6 9.71 4.54 15.36
CA GLU A 6 9.35 4.20 16.75
C GLU A 6 8.21 3.17 16.80
N VAL A 7 7.18 3.32 15.97
CA VAL A 7 6.13 2.29 15.82
C VAL A 7 6.70 0.98 15.31
N TYR A 8 7.60 0.99 14.32
CA TYR A 8 8.22 -0.23 13.81
C TYR A 8 9.03 -0.98 14.89
N GLN A 9 9.85 -0.27 15.69
CA GLN A 9 10.59 -0.90 16.78
C GLN A 9 9.66 -1.49 17.85
N LYS A 10 8.56 -0.78 18.16
CA LYS A 10 7.53 -1.28 19.08
C LYS A 10 6.84 -2.52 18.53
N LEU A 11 6.41 -2.48 17.28
CA LEU A 11 5.78 -3.61 16.57
C LEU A 11 6.69 -4.84 16.58
N LYS A 12 7.97 -4.66 16.24
CA LYS A 12 8.98 -5.73 16.26
C LYS A 12 9.16 -6.33 17.65
N SER A 13 9.14 -5.51 18.69
CA SER A 13 9.21 -5.98 20.09
C SER A 13 7.97 -6.78 20.49
N LEU A 14 6.77 -6.30 20.12
CA LEU A 14 5.51 -7.00 20.39
C LEU A 14 5.43 -8.34 19.64
N ALA A 15 5.83 -8.36 18.36
CA ALA A 15 5.90 -9.58 17.56
C ALA A 15 6.82 -10.62 18.22
N LYS A 16 8.03 -10.22 18.64
CA LYS A 16 8.96 -11.10 19.35
C LYS A 16 8.40 -11.63 20.66
N LYS A 17 7.67 -10.79 21.40
CA LYS A 17 7.06 -11.16 22.67
C LYS A 17 5.93 -12.17 22.49
N LYS A 18 5.09 -12.00 21.47
CA LYS A 18 3.90 -12.83 21.24
C LYS A 18 4.21 -14.13 20.48
N TYR A 19 5.06 -14.07 19.45
CA TYR A 19 5.31 -15.18 18.53
C TYR A 19 6.75 -15.75 18.61
N GLY A 20 7.57 -15.26 19.55
CA GLY A 20 8.93 -15.73 19.77
C GLY A 20 10.00 -14.95 18.99
N GLN A 21 11.28 -15.18 19.32
CA GLN A 21 12.38 -14.34 18.85
C GLN A 21 12.56 -14.34 17.32
N SER A 22 12.30 -15.47 16.67
CA SER A 22 12.38 -15.62 15.21
C SER A 22 11.36 -14.76 14.47
N ALA A 23 10.22 -14.44 15.08
CA ALA A 23 9.22 -13.55 14.50
C ALA A 23 9.71 -12.09 14.33
N GLY A 24 10.85 -11.74 14.93
CA GLY A 24 11.53 -10.48 14.69
C GLY A 24 12.49 -10.47 13.51
N ASN A 25 12.64 -11.58 12.79
CA ASN A 25 13.33 -11.58 11.50
C ASN A 25 12.51 -10.78 10.49
N VAL A 26 13.17 -10.30 9.44
CA VAL A 26 12.55 -9.41 8.45
C VAL A 26 12.56 -10.04 7.07
N GLY A 27 11.49 -9.82 6.30
CA GLY A 27 11.41 -10.18 4.89
C GLY A 27 12.16 -9.20 3.99
N ASP A 28 11.93 -9.32 2.68
CA ASP A 28 12.62 -8.55 1.65
C ASP A 28 12.48 -7.04 1.83
N GLU A 29 11.30 -6.58 2.24
CA GLU A 29 10.99 -5.16 2.42
C GLU A 29 11.20 -4.64 3.86
N GLY A 30 11.79 -5.47 4.73
CA GLY A 30 12.17 -5.08 6.09
C GLY A 30 11.05 -5.21 7.13
N GLY A 31 9.82 -5.55 6.74
CA GLY A 31 8.72 -5.90 7.64
C GLY A 31 8.96 -7.21 8.39
N VAL A 32 8.38 -7.36 9.58
CA VAL A 32 8.34 -8.64 10.30
C VAL A 32 7.27 -9.55 9.72
N ALA A 33 7.46 -10.87 9.80
CA ALA A 33 6.52 -11.87 9.29
C ALA A 33 6.20 -12.95 10.34
N PRO A 34 5.53 -12.58 11.46
CA PRO A 34 5.03 -13.57 12.43
C PRO A 34 3.96 -14.48 11.79
N ASP A 35 3.79 -15.68 12.35
CA ASP A 35 2.77 -16.65 11.94
C ASP A 35 1.37 -16.23 12.43
N ILE A 36 0.80 -15.25 11.73
CA ILE A 36 -0.52 -14.68 12.01
C ILE A 36 -1.61 -15.45 11.25
N GLN A 37 -2.73 -15.68 11.92
CA GLN A 37 -3.83 -16.47 11.38
C GLN A 37 -4.93 -15.61 10.73
N THR A 38 -5.10 -14.35 11.13
CA THR A 38 -6.17 -13.48 10.60
C THR A 38 -5.73 -12.04 10.38
N ALA A 39 -6.42 -11.33 9.49
CA ALA A 39 -6.20 -9.89 9.28
C ALA A 39 -6.46 -9.06 10.55
N ASP A 40 -7.48 -9.43 11.34
CA ASP A 40 -7.82 -8.78 12.62
C ASP A 40 -6.66 -8.92 13.63
N GLU A 41 -6.02 -10.09 13.68
CA GLU A 41 -4.82 -10.30 14.52
C GLU A 41 -3.62 -9.44 14.08
N ALA A 42 -3.37 -9.32 12.77
CA ALA A 42 -2.32 -8.44 12.25
C ALA A 42 -2.59 -6.97 12.55
N LEU A 43 -3.80 -6.51 12.29
CA LEU A 43 -4.22 -5.13 12.48
C LEU A 43 -4.21 -4.76 13.97
N THR A 44 -4.64 -5.67 14.85
CA THR A 44 -4.55 -5.48 16.31
C THR A 44 -3.10 -5.29 16.76
N LEU A 45 -2.18 -6.13 16.30
CA LEU A 45 -0.76 -6.00 16.63
C LEU A 45 -0.17 -4.65 16.18
N ILE A 46 -0.58 -4.17 15.00
CA ILE A 46 -0.17 -2.86 14.47
C ILE A 46 -0.77 -1.73 15.29
N THR A 47 -2.05 -1.78 15.62
CA THR A 47 -2.70 -0.74 16.43
C THR A 47 -2.16 -0.68 17.85
N ASP A 48 -1.86 -1.83 18.47
CA ASP A 48 -1.21 -1.89 19.78
C ASP A 48 0.18 -1.23 19.73
N ALA A 49 0.93 -1.41 18.64
CA ALA A 49 2.22 -0.76 18.45
C ALA A 49 2.10 0.76 18.27
N ILE A 50 1.08 1.22 17.54
CA ILE A 50 0.78 2.66 17.37
C ILE A 50 0.41 3.28 18.72
N GLU A 51 -0.45 2.61 19.49
CA GLU A 51 -0.89 3.07 20.81
C GLU A 51 0.26 3.14 21.81
N GLN A 52 1.04 2.06 21.93
CA GLN A 52 2.17 1.99 22.87
C GLN A 52 3.33 2.92 22.51
N SER A 53 3.35 3.46 21.31
CA SER A 53 4.28 4.51 20.88
C SER A 53 3.70 5.93 20.99
N GLY A 54 2.45 6.09 21.43
CA GLY A 54 1.84 7.40 21.66
C GLY A 54 1.38 8.13 20.39
N TYR A 55 1.17 7.39 19.29
CA TYR A 55 0.83 7.95 17.97
C TYR A 55 -0.61 7.67 17.51
N THR A 56 -1.49 7.27 18.42
CA THR A 56 -2.93 7.12 18.15
C THR A 56 -3.50 8.37 17.49
N GLY A 57 -4.23 8.18 16.39
CA GLY A 57 -4.83 9.27 15.61
C GLY A 57 -3.86 9.99 14.65
N LYS A 58 -2.54 9.86 14.84
CA LYS A 58 -1.50 10.46 13.99
C LYS A 58 -1.02 9.51 12.90
N ILE A 59 -0.99 8.21 13.19
CA ILE A 59 -0.66 7.15 12.23
C ILE A 59 -1.95 6.43 11.80
N LYS A 60 -2.04 6.16 10.50
CA LYS A 60 -3.12 5.42 9.83
C LYS A 60 -2.55 4.15 9.21
N ILE A 61 -3.43 3.24 8.80
CA ILE A 61 -3.04 1.97 8.20
C ILE A 61 -3.38 1.98 6.71
N ALA A 62 -2.46 1.44 5.90
CA ALA A 62 -2.71 1.08 4.52
C ALA A 62 -2.48 -0.44 4.38
N MET A 63 -3.23 -1.08 3.48
CA MET A 63 -3.11 -2.50 3.21
C MET A 63 -2.81 -2.70 1.73
N ASP A 64 -1.94 -3.64 1.44
CA ASP A 64 -1.79 -4.25 0.13
C ASP A 64 -2.29 -5.69 0.27
N VAL A 65 -3.39 -5.97 -0.43
CA VAL A 65 -4.08 -7.24 -0.33
C VAL A 65 -3.45 -8.25 -1.29
N ALA A 66 -2.96 -7.80 -2.46
CA ALA A 66 -2.47 -8.64 -3.54
C ALA A 66 -3.43 -9.79 -3.87
N SER A 67 -4.73 -9.49 -4.01
CA SER A 67 -5.77 -10.52 -4.04
C SER A 67 -5.76 -11.45 -5.25
N SER A 68 -5.07 -11.07 -6.34
CA SER A 68 -4.78 -11.95 -7.47
C SER A 68 -4.12 -13.27 -7.02
N GLU A 69 -3.29 -13.24 -5.97
CA GLU A 69 -2.59 -14.41 -5.42
C GLU A 69 -3.53 -15.49 -4.85
N PHE A 70 -4.75 -15.10 -4.49
CA PHE A 70 -5.74 -15.99 -3.88
C PHE A 70 -7.10 -15.98 -4.58
N TYR A 71 -7.14 -15.42 -5.79
CA TYR A 71 -8.31 -15.50 -6.64
C TYR A 71 -8.41 -16.85 -7.33
N LYS A 72 -9.62 -17.39 -7.40
CA LYS A 72 -9.94 -18.67 -8.02
C LYS A 72 -10.77 -18.38 -9.27
N THR A 73 -10.11 -18.32 -10.42
CA THR A 73 -10.67 -17.83 -11.68
C THR A 73 -11.92 -18.58 -12.13
N GLU A 74 -11.95 -19.91 -12.00
CA GLU A 74 -13.08 -20.74 -12.44
C GLU A 74 -14.33 -20.50 -11.58
N GLU A 75 -14.13 -20.38 -10.26
CA GLU A 75 -15.20 -20.16 -9.29
C GLU A 75 -15.59 -18.69 -9.14
N LYS A 76 -14.75 -17.77 -9.64
CA LYS A 76 -14.86 -16.31 -9.46
C LYS A 76 -14.98 -15.91 -8.00
N LYS A 77 -14.13 -16.50 -7.17
CA LYS A 77 -14.12 -16.32 -5.71
C LYS A 77 -12.71 -16.14 -5.17
N TYR A 78 -12.64 -15.68 -3.93
CA TYR A 78 -11.40 -15.41 -3.21
C TYR A 78 -11.22 -16.41 -2.06
N ASP A 79 -10.07 -17.06 -2.05
CA ASP A 79 -9.69 -18.07 -1.06
C ASP A 79 -8.80 -17.45 0.03
N LEU A 80 -9.41 -16.97 1.11
CA LEU A 80 -8.66 -16.34 2.20
C LEU A 80 -7.78 -17.32 3.00
N ASP A 81 -7.87 -18.62 2.70
CA ASP A 81 -7.04 -19.69 3.27
C ASP A 81 -6.15 -20.35 2.19
N PHE A 82 -5.81 -19.64 1.10
CA PHE A 82 -5.09 -20.21 -0.06
C PHE A 82 -3.72 -20.85 0.24
N LYS A 83 -3.11 -20.51 1.38
CA LYS A 83 -1.86 -21.12 1.86
C LYS A 83 -2.07 -22.53 2.40
N ASN A 84 -3.30 -22.88 2.75
CA ASN A 84 -3.71 -24.22 3.13
C ASN A 84 -3.99 -25.05 1.85
N PRO A 85 -3.22 -26.11 1.58
CA PRO A 85 -3.47 -26.96 0.40
C PRO A 85 -4.82 -27.65 0.44
N ASP A 86 -5.42 -27.77 1.63
CA ASP A 86 -6.74 -28.36 1.88
C ASP A 86 -7.81 -27.28 2.13
N SER A 87 -7.64 -26.07 1.58
CA SER A 87 -8.64 -24.99 1.69
C SER A 87 -10.02 -25.46 1.23
N ASP A 88 -11.06 -25.13 2.00
CA ASP A 88 -12.44 -25.55 1.79
C ASP A 88 -13.15 -24.60 0.80
N PRO A 89 -13.50 -25.03 -0.43
CA PRO A 89 -14.12 -24.16 -1.43
C PRO A 89 -15.48 -23.59 -1.03
N THR A 90 -16.14 -24.19 -0.04
CA THR A 90 -17.42 -23.67 0.48
C THR A 90 -17.25 -22.39 1.30
N LYS A 91 -16.02 -22.13 1.78
CA LYS A 91 -15.67 -20.91 2.54
C LYS A 91 -15.11 -19.80 1.67
N TRP A 92 -14.83 -20.06 0.39
CA TRP A 92 -14.37 -19.03 -0.53
C TRP A 92 -15.45 -17.98 -0.73
N VAL A 93 -15.03 -16.72 -0.75
CA VAL A 93 -15.92 -15.57 -0.70
C VAL A 93 -16.05 -14.90 -2.06
N THR A 94 -17.21 -14.31 -2.35
CA THR A 94 -17.38 -13.46 -3.54
C THR A 94 -16.71 -12.10 -3.32
N TYR A 95 -16.57 -11.29 -4.37
CA TYR A 95 -16.02 -9.95 -4.21
C TYR A 95 -16.88 -9.05 -3.32
N GLU A 96 -18.22 -9.22 -3.29
CA GLU A 96 -19.08 -8.47 -2.38
C GLU A 96 -18.79 -8.81 -0.92
N GLN A 97 -18.67 -10.11 -0.62
CA GLN A 97 -18.34 -10.57 0.72
C GLN A 97 -16.93 -10.13 1.15
N LEU A 98 -15.97 -10.08 0.23
CA LEU A 98 -14.63 -9.57 0.49
C LEU A 98 -14.65 -8.05 0.73
N ALA A 99 -15.41 -7.29 -0.07
CA ALA A 99 -15.63 -5.86 0.12
C ALA A 99 -16.27 -5.55 1.48
N ASP A 100 -17.23 -6.36 1.92
CA ASP A 100 -17.85 -6.25 3.24
C ASP A 100 -16.83 -6.44 4.36
N GLN A 101 -15.95 -7.43 4.24
CA GLN A 101 -14.86 -7.67 5.20
C GLN A 101 -13.92 -6.47 5.30
N TYR A 102 -13.53 -5.84 4.19
CA TYR A 102 -12.71 -4.62 4.22
C TYR A 102 -13.39 -3.49 4.98
N ARG A 103 -14.70 -3.28 4.76
CA ARG A 103 -15.47 -2.26 5.49
C ARG A 103 -15.58 -2.59 6.97
N ASP A 104 -15.75 -3.86 7.33
CA ASP A 104 -15.80 -4.28 8.74
C ASP A 104 -14.46 -4.09 9.45
N LEU A 105 -13.33 -4.37 8.78
CA LEU A 105 -12.01 -4.05 9.30
C LEU A 105 -11.83 -2.54 9.47
N ALA A 106 -12.24 -1.73 8.50
CA ALA A 106 -12.12 -0.27 8.59
C ALA A 106 -13.02 0.39 9.65
N LYS A 107 -14.09 -0.27 10.09
CA LYS A 107 -14.86 0.17 11.28
C LYS A 107 -14.05 0.02 12.57
N LYS A 108 -13.14 -0.96 12.63
CA LYS A 108 -12.33 -1.28 13.82
C LYS A 108 -10.96 -0.61 13.81
N TYR A 109 -10.37 -0.46 12.63
CA TYR A 109 -8.99 -0.02 12.46
C TYR A 109 -8.91 1.23 11.57
N PRO A 110 -7.92 2.12 11.78
CA PRO A 110 -7.82 3.38 11.05
C PRO A 110 -7.25 3.20 9.63
N ILE A 111 -7.89 2.36 8.82
CA ILE A 111 -7.51 2.05 7.44
C ILE A 111 -7.91 3.22 6.53
N VAL A 112 -6.98 3.71 5.71
CA VAL A 112 -7.21 4.84 4.80
C VAL A 112 -6.91 4.52 3.33
N SER A 113 -6.19 3.43 3.06
CA SER A 113 -5.79 3.01 1.72
C SER A 113 -5.78 1.49 1.61
N ILE A 114 -6.28 0.97 0.49
CA ILE A 114 -6.28 -0.46 0.15
C ILE A 114 -5.79 -0.60 -1.29
N GLU A 115 -4.72 -1.35 -1.46
CA GLU A 115 -4.08 -1.71 -2.72
C GLU A 115 -4.49 -3.13 -3.11
N ASP A 116 -4.77 -3.33 -4.40
CA ASP A 116 -5.19 -4.60 -5.02
C ASP A 116 -6.26 -5.41 -4.26
N PRO A 117 -7.40 -4.78 -3.87
CA PRO A 117 -8.48 -5.46 -3.14
C PRO A 117 -9.15 -6.59 -3.92
N PHE A 118 -9.04 -6.59 -5.26
CA PHE A 118 -9.61 -7.62 -6.14
C PHE A 118 -8.60 -8.00 -7.22
N ALA A 119 -8.80 -9.17 -7.85
CA ALA A 119 -7.88 -9.71 -8.83
C ALA A 119 -7.66 -8.75 -10.01
N GLU A 120 -6.51 -8.83 -10.67
CA GLU A 120 -6.09 -7.94 -11.76
C GLU A 120 -7.07 -7.89 -12.95
N ASP A 121 -7.87 -8.95 -13.14
CA ASP A 121 -8.87 -9.06 -14.21
C ASP A 121 -10.33 -8.98 -13.73
N ASP A 122 -10.60 -8.84 -12.42
CA ASP A 122 -11.94 -8.76 -11.85
C ASP A 122 -12.51 -7.31 -11.85
N TRP A 123 -12.57 -6.69 -13.04
CA TRP A 123 -12.97 -5.29 -13.22
C TRP A 123 -14.33 -4.92 -12.62
N GLU A 124 -15.25 -5.89 -12.54
CA GLU A 124 -16.56 -5.72 -11.92
C GLU A 124 -16.42 -5.49 -10.41
N ALA A 125 -15.62 -6.31 -9.73
CA ALA A 125 -15.34 -6.19 -8.30
C ALA A 125 -14.69 -4.86 -7.95
N TRP A 126 -13.66 -4.44 -8.71
CA TRP A 126 -13.01 -3.14 -8.55
C TRP A 126 -14.02 -1.99 -8.65
N SER A 127 -14.82 -1.98 -9.72
CA SER A 127 -15.81 -0.94 -9.97
C SER A 127 -16.94 -0.95 -8.92
N TYR A 128 -17.31 -2.12 -8.41
CA TYR A 128 -18.24 -2.26 -7.30
C TYR A 128 -17.69 -1.62 -6.04
N PHE A 129 -16.45 -1.94 -5.66
CA PHE A 129 -15.84 -1.41 -4.43
C PHE A 129 -15.56 0.10 -4.50
N TYR A 130 -15.12 0.59 -5.65
CA TYR A 130 -14.96 2.02 -5.91
C TYR A 130 -16.25 2.80 -5.65
N LYS A 131 -17.39 2.28 -6.13
CA LYS A 131 -18.70 2.96 -5.95
C LYS A 131 -19.21 2.92 -4.52
N ASN A 132 -18.75 1.94 -3.73
CA ASN A 132 -19.29 1.64 -2.40
C ASN A 132 -18.28 1.87 -1.27
N SER A 133 -17.21 2.62 -1.52
CA SER A 133 -16.23 2.96 -0.49
C SER A 133 -15.54 4.30 -0.74
N ASP A 134 -15.06 4.91 0.34
CA ASP A 134 -14.36 6.21 0.29
C ASP A 134 -12.83 6.07 0.48
N PHE A 135 -12.33 4.83 0.49
CA PHE A 135 -10.89 4.56 0.64
C PHE A 135 -10.09 5.20 -0.49
N GLN A 136 -8.81 5.42 -0.24
CA GLN A 136 -7.87 5.34 -1.35
C GLN A 136 -7.83 3.88 -1.84
N ILE A 137 -8.16 3.66 -3.11
CA ILE A 137 -8.09 2.36 -3.77
C ILE A 137 -6.93 2.46 -4.75
N VAL A 138 -5.87 1.72 -4.49
CA VAL A 138 -4.64 1.76 -5.28
C VAL A 138 -4.64 0.59 -6.25
N GLY A 139 -4.44 0.88 -7.54
CA GLY A 139 -4.19 -0.16 -8.54
C GLY A 139 -2.70 -0.39 -8.74
N ASP A 140 -2.21 -1.58 -8.41
CA ASP A 140 -0.85 -2.06 -8.71
C ASP A 140 -0.90 -3.08 -9.84
N ASP A 141 -1.24 -4.35 -9.57
CA ASP A 141 -1.35 -5.40 -10.60
C ASP A 141 -2.48 -5.10 -11.60
N LEU A 142 -3.53 -4.41 -11.17
CA LEU A 142 -4.60 -3.93 -12.07
C LEU A 142 -4.05 -3.03 -13.19
N THR A 143 -3.06 -2.19 -12.87
CA THR A 143 -2.61 -1.13 -13.78
C THR A 143 -1.22 -1.36 -14.36
N VAL A 144 -0.34 -2.07 -13.64
CA VAL A 144 1.06 -2.36 -13.97
C VAL A 144 1.82 -1.16 -14.54
N THR A 145 1.51 0.03 -14.04
CA THR A 145 2.02 1.32 -14.56
C THR A 145 1.87 1.47 -16.09
N ASN A 146 0.88 0.80 -16.69
CA ASN A 146 0.67 0.74 -18.13
C ASN A 146 -0.45 1.71 -18.57
N PRO A 147 -0.21 2.61 -19.54
CA PRO A 147 -1.19 3.60 -19.98
C PRO A 147 -2.54 3.03 -20.43
N THR A 148 -2.54 1.84 -21.04
CA THR A 148 -3.77 1.19 -21.52
C THR A 148 -4.65 0.74 -20.35
N PHE A 149 -4.04 0.10 -19.34
CA PHE A 149 -4.77 -0.35 -18.15
C PHE A 149 -5.17 0.81 -17.25
N ILE A 150 -4.32 1.83 -17.10
CA ILE A 150 -4.66 3.09 -16.40
C ILE A 150 -5.89 3.73 -17.04
N LYS A 151 -5.88 3.90 -18.38
CA LYS A 151 -7.03 4.45 -19.10
C LYS A 151 -8.29 3.63 -18.86
N LYS A 152 -8.22 2.31 -18.97
CA LYS A 152 -9.35 1.42 -18.70
C LYS A 152 -9.86 1.58 -17.27
N ALA A 153 -8.98 1.62 -16.28
CA ALA A 153 -9.33 1.76 -14.88
C ALA A 153 -9.97 3.12 -14.54
N ILE A 154 -9.56 4.18 -15.23
CA ILE A 154 -10.23 5.49 -15.19
C ILE A 154 -11.65 5.39 -15.78
N GLU A 155 -11.78 4.82 -16.98
CA GLU A 155 -13.07 4.70 -17.70
C GLU A 155 -14.09 3.84 -16.94
N THR A 156 -13.65 2.74 -16.33
CA THR A 156 -14.51 1.84 -15.55
C THR A 156 -14.73 2.30 -14.11
N LYS A 157 -13.99 3.32 -13.66
CA LYS A 157 -13.95 3.76 -12.25
C LYS A 157 -13.57 2.61 -11.32
N ALA A 158 -12.44 1.96 -11.59
CA ALA A 158 -11.96 0.79 -10.86
C ALA A 158 -11.19 1.16 -9.58
N CYS A 159 -10.35 2.19 -9.64
CA CYS A 159 -9.55 2.66 -8.51
C CYS A 159 -9.44 4.20 -8.52
N ASN A 160 -8.80 4.79 -7.51
CA ASN A 160 -8.62 6.25 -7.38
C ASN A 160 -7.20 6.67 -7.01
N ALA A 161 -6.25 5.74 -7.09
CA ALA A 161 -4.83 5.98 -6.96
C ALA A 161 -4.04 4.99 -7.82
N LEU A 162 -2.94 5.46 -8.38
CA LEU A 162 -1.98 4.66 -9.14
C LEU A 162 -0.80 4.28 -8.25
N LEU A 163 -0.43 3.01 -8.17
CA LEU A 163 0.90 2.63 -7.70
C LEU A 163 1.90 2.78 -8.86
N LEU A 164 2.80 3.75 -8.76
CA LEU A 164 3.74 4.07 -9.83
C LEU A 164 5.07 3.35 -9.62
N LYS A 165 5.33 2.30 -10.40
CA LYS A 165 6.63 1.60 -10.46
C LYS A 165 7.32 1.91 -11.78
N VAL A 166 8.30 2.81 -11.75
CA VAL A 166 8.99 3.33 -12.95
C VAL A 166 9.53 2.20 -13.85
N ASN A 167 10.03 1.12 -13.26
CA ASN A 167 10.59 0.00 -14.03
C ASN A 167 9.54 -0.93 -14.66
N GLN A 168 8.25 -0.83 -14.30
CA GLN A 168 7.19 -1.56 -15.01
C GLN A 168 6.92 -0.95 -16.39
N ILE A 169 7.03 0.37 -16.53
CA ILE A 169 6.84 1.07 -17.82
C ILE A 169 8.15 1.28 -18.58
N GLY A 170 9.28 1.35 -17.88
CA GLY A 170 10.62 1.26 -18.46
C GLY A 170 11.32 2.59 -18.73
N THR A 171 10.61 3.72 -18.78
CA THR A 171 11.24 5.05 -18.91
C THR A 171 10.68 6.08 -17.92
N ILE A 172 11.52 7.05 -17.54
CA ILE A 172 11.10 8.18 -16.69
C ILE A 172 10.01 9.01 -17.39
N THR A 173 10.11 9.21 -18.71
CA THR A 173 9.15 10.00 -19.48
C THR A 173 7.75 9.39 -19.41
N GLU A 174 7.65 8.08 -19.61
CA GLU A 174 6.37 7.38 -19.58
C GLU A 174 5.82 7.27 -18.14
N ALA A 175 6.68 7.09 -17.13
CA ALA A 175 6.25 7.12 -15.73
C ALA A 175 5.68 8.48 -15.32
N ILE A 176 6.30 9.58 -15.75
CA ILE A 176 5.78 10.93 -15.54
C ILE A 176 4.44 11.11 -16.27
N GLN A 177 4.31 10.59 -17.50
CA GLN A 177 3.06 10.67 -18.24
C GLN A 177 1.93 9.88 -17.55
N ALA A 178 2.21 8.67 -17.07
CA ALA A 178 1.26 7.86 -16.31
C ALA A 178 0.77 8.60 -15.05
N ALA A 179 1.67 9.25 -14.31
CA ALA A 179 1.31 10.09 -13.16
C ALA A 179 0.42 11.28 -13.56
N LYS A 180 0.74 11.96 -14.67
CA LYS A 180 -0.08 13.07 -15.19
C LYS A 180 -1.48 12.62 -15.60
N ASP A 181 -1.61 11.46 -16.23
CA ASP A 181 -2.90 10.91 -16.62
C ASP A 181 -3.76 10.56 -15.40
N ALA A 182 -3.14 9.98 -14.36
CA ALA A 182 -3.78 9.75 -13.07
C ALA A 182 -4.26 11.06 -12.42
N TYR A 183 -3.39 12.09 -12.34
CA TYR A 183 -3.77 13.39 -11.79
C TYR A 183 -4.89 14.07 -12.58
N ALA A 184 -4.87 13.98 -13.91
CA ALA A 184 -5.91 14.54 -14.78
C ALA A 184 -7.28 13.86 -14.54
N ALA A 185 -7.29 12.60 -14.11
CA ALA A 185 -8.47 11.87 -13.68
C ALA A 185 -8.87 12.11 -12.21
N GLY A 186 -8.12 12.97 -11.48
CA GLY A 186 -8.35 13.26 -10.07
C GLY A 186 -7.85 12.17 -9.11
N TRP A 187 -6.97 11.28 -9.57
CA TRP A 187 -6.39 10.22 -8.74
C TRP A 187 -5.19 10.69 -7.93
N GLY A 188 -4.91 9.97 -6.85
CA GLY A 188 -3.61 9.98 -6.18
C GLY A 188 -2.55 9.21 -6.98
N VAL A 189 -1.28 9.43 -6.64
CA VAL A 189 -0.17 8.65 -7.18
C VAL A 189 0.74 8.29 -6.02
N MET A 190 0.91 7.00 -5.77
CA MET A 190 1.83 6.46 -4.79
C MET A 190 3.07 5.95 -5.51
N VAL A 191 4.18 6.69 -5.40
CA VAL A 191 5.45 6.21 -5.97
C VAL A 191 5.91 5.00 -5.18
N SER A 192 6.35 3.95 -5.87
CA SER A 192 6.62 2.67 -5.24
C SER A 192 7.99 2.12 -5.59
N HIS A 193 8.59 1.47 -4.59
CA HIS A 193 9.76 0.61 -4.75
C HIS A 193 9.43 -0.72 -5.44
N ARG A 194 10.42 -1.60 -5.50
CA ARG A 194 10.25 -3.03 -5.78
C ARG A 194 10.73 -3.87 -4.60
N SER A 195 10.27 -5.12 -4.52
CA SER A 195 10.76 -6.09 -3.54
C SER A 195 12.28 -6.29 -3.68
N GLY A 196 12.81 -6.43 -4.89
CA GLY A 196 14.24 -6.34 -5.20
C GLY A 196 14.67 -4.89 -5.46
N GLU A 197 15.16 -4.19 -4.44
CA GLU A 197 15.69 -2.83 -4.56
C GLU A 197 17.22 -2.77 -4.46
N THR A 198 17.74 -1.59 -4.79
CA THR A 198 19.14 -1.19 -4.73
C THR A 198 19.32 0.00 -3.78
N GLU A 199 20.54 0.48 -3.62
CA GLU A 199 20.89 1.71 -2.90
C GLU A 199 20.47 3.00 -3.62
N ASP A 200 20.09 2.92 -4.90
CA ASP A 200 19.69 4.06 -5.71
C ASP A 200 18.51 4.81 -5.07
N VAL A 201 18.50 6.14 -5.11
CA VAL A 201 17.49 6.96 -4.41
C VAL A 201 16.49 7.65 -5.34
N THR A 202 16.54 7.37 -6.65
CA THR A 202 15.81 8.08 -7.71
C THR A 202 14.31 8.20 -7.42
N ILE A 203 13.67 7.17 -6.86
CA ILE A 203 12.23 7.22 -6.58
C ILE A 203 11.85 8.20 -5.46
N ALA A 204 12.78 8.55 -4.56
CA ALA A 204 12.56 9.61 -3.57
C ALA A 204 12.43 10.98 -4.26
N ASP A 205 13.38 11.31 -5.13
CA ASP A 205 13.38 12.53 -5.92
C ASP A 205 12.20 12.58 -6.89
N ILE A 206 11.82 11.45 -7.50
CA ILE A 206 10.60 11.36 -8.34
C ILE A 206 9.34 11.64 -7.52
N ALA A 207 9.20 11.08 -6.31
CA ALA A 207 8.02 11.32 -5.48
C ALA A 207 7.85 12.80 -5.11
N VAL A 208 8.97 13.49 -4.82
CA VAL A 208 8.95 14.94 -4.56
C VAL A 208 8.69 15.73 -5.85
N GLY A 209 9.40 15.42 -6.94
CA GLY A 209 9.30 16.13 -8.22
C GLY A 209 7.92 16.00 -8.90
N LEU A 210 7.27 14.84 -8.77
CA LEU A 210 5.88 14.63 -9.19
C LEU A 210 4.86 15.24 -8.22
N ARG A 211 5.30 15.61 -7.02
CA ARG A 211 4.43 16.06 -5.93
C ARG A 211 3.37 15.02 -5.58
N ALA A 212 3.80 13.76 -5.53
CA ALA A 212 2.97 12.59 -5.29
C ALA A 212 2.25 12.64 -3.93
N GLY A 213 2.94 13.15 -2.90
CA GLY A 213 2.38 13.24 -1.55
C GLY A 213 2.44 11.95 -0.74
N GLU A 214 2.70 10.82 -1.40
CA GLU A 214 2.80 9.49 -0.81
C GLU A 214 3.84 8.63 -1.55
N ILE A 215 4.55 7.78 -0.78
CA ILE A 215 5.58 6.87 -1.28
C ILE A 215 5.56 5.57 -0.47
N LYS A 216 5.57 4.41 -1.15
CA LYS A 216 5.72 3.07 -0.57
C LYS A 216 7.14 2.58 -0.88
N THR A 217 8.05 2.71 0.08
CA THR A 217 9.47 2.35 -0.11
C THR A 217 10.02 1.38 0.94
N GLY A 218 9.15 0.56 1.52
CA GLY A 218 9.50 -0.46 2.52
C GLY A 218 9.57 0.05 3.96
N ALA A 219 9.89 -0.86 4.88
CA ALA A 219 10.00 -0.56 6.29
C ALA A 219 11.18 0.38 6.61
N PRO A 220 11.21 1.04 7.79
CA PRO A 220 12.39 1.74 8.29
C PRO A 220 13.46 0.75 8.78
N ALA A 221 13.79 -0.24 7.95
CA ALA A 221 14.79 -1.27 8.13
C ALA A 221 15.29 -1.74 6.76
N ARG A 222 16.57 -2.13 6.69
CA ARG A 222 17.32 -2.45 5.46
C ARG A 222 17.64 -1.21 4.61
N SER A 223 18.89 -1.09 4.17
CA SER A 223 19.44 0.17 3.66
C SER A 223 18.94 0.55 2.27
N GLU A 224 18.53 -0.41 1.45
CA GLU A 224 17.88 -0.15 0.16
C GLU A 224 16.52 0.55 0.33
N ARG A 225 15.90 0.45 1.51
CA ARG A 225 14.68 1.19 1.92
C ARG A 225 15.04 2.53 2.54
N LEU A 226 15.95 2.48 3.52
CA LEU A 226 16.41 3.67 4.25
C LEU A 226 17.10 4.69 3.34
N ALA A 227 17.73 4.27 2.24
CA ALA A 227 18.36 5.18 1.29
C ALA A 227 17.37 6.22 0.75
N LYS A 228 16.18 5.79 0.32
CA LYS A 228 15.10 6.67 -0.18
C LYS A 228 14.53 7.53 0.93
N LEU A 229 14.25 6.93 2.07
CA LEU A 229 13.74 7.61 3.26
C LEU A 229 14.70 8.73 3.73
N ASN A 230 16.00 8.43 3.80
CA ASN A 230 17.04 9.42 4.14
C ASN A 230 17.18 10.49 3.05
N GLN A 231 17.00 10.13 1.78
CA GLN A 231 17.01 11.11 0.70
C GLN A 231 15.84 12.10 0.82
N ILE A 232 14.65 11.64 1.19
CA ILE A 232 13.51 12.54 1.47
C ILE A 232 13.83 13.53 2.59
N LEU A 233 14.51 13.10 3.67
CA LEU A 233 14.95 14.02 4.72
C LEU A 233 15.95 15.07 4.21
N ARG A 234 16.88 14.69 3.33
CA ARG A 234 17.83 15.64 2.74
C ARG A 234 17.12 16.65 1.84
N ILE A 235 16.16 16.20 1.02
CA ILE A 235 15.35 17.07 0.17
C ILE A 235 14.50 18.03 1.03
N GLU A 236 13.91 17.54 2.13
CA GLU A 236 13.18 18.37 3.09
C GLU A 236 14.07 19.45 3.71
N GLU A 237 15.30 19.10 4.13
CA GLU A 237 16.28 20.05 4.66
C GLU A 237 16.70 21.09 3.62
N GLU A 238 16.97 20.65 2.38
CA GLU A 238 17.40 21.50 1.27
C GLU A 238 16.32 22.51 0.85
N LEU A 239 15.08 22.06 0.73
CA LEU A 239 13.96 22.93 0.38
C LEU A 239 13.56 23.86 1.53
N GLY A 240 13.77 23.43 2.79
CA GLY A 240 13.45 24.19 3.99
C GLY A 240 12.01 24.71 3.97
N SER A 241 11.84 26.02 4.12
CA SER A 241 10.52 26.69 4.10
C SER A 241 9.78 26.61 2.76
N ASN A 242 10.43 26.15 1.68
CA ASN A 242 9.79 25.97 0.37
C ASN A 242 9.09 24.61 0.23
N ALA A 243 9.22 23.72 1.22
CA ALA A 243 8.54 22.42 1.25
C ALA A 243 7.34 22.45 2.20
N VAL A 244 6.33 21.62 1.86
CA VAL A 244 5.19 21.32 2.74
C VAL A 244 4.99 19.82 2.82
N TYR A 245 4.78 19.31 4.03
CA TYR A 245 4.42 17.91 4.24
C TYR A 245 2.95 17.69 3.86
N ALA A 246 2.69 16.69 3.00
CA ALA A 246 1.34 16.43 2.49
C ALA A 246 0.31 16.07 3.59
N GLY A 247 0.76 15.40 4.66
CA GLY A 247 -0.06 15.09 5.83
C GLY A 247 -1.38 14.40 5.47
N THR A 248 -2.50 14.94 5.96
CA THR A 248 -3.84 14.39 5.69
C THR A 248 -4.31 14.59 4.24
N LYS A 249 -3.60 15.39 3.44
CA LYS A 249 -3.90 15.66 2.04
C LYS A 249 -3.07 14.80 1.07
N PHE A 250 -2.44 13.73 1.54
CA PHE A 250 -1.58 12.85 0.74
C PHE A 250 -2.19 12.45 -0.62
N ARG A 251 -3.49 12.09 -0.66
CA ARG A 251 -4.24 11.72 -1.90
C ARG A 251 -4.29 12.81 -2.98
N THR A 252 -4.12 14.07 -2.58
CA THR A 252 -4.35 15.26 -3.44
C THR A 252 -3.20 16.27 -3.34
N ALA A 253 -2.02 15.81 -2.93
CA ALA A 253 -0.88 16.69 -2.66
C ALA A 253 -0.42 17.49 -3.89
N VAL A 254 -0.71 17.01 -5.10
CA VAL A 254 -0.49 17.74 -6.35
C VAL A 254 -1.16 19.13 -6.37
N ASN A 255 -2.23 19.33 -5.59
CA ASN A 255 -3.03 20.56 -5.51
C ASN A 255 -2.67 21.49 -4.32
N LEU A 256 -1.65 21.16 -3.52
CA LEU A 256 -1.22 21.99 -2.38
C LEU A 256 -0.58 23.32 -2.81
#